data_AF-A0A8X6QQY1-F1
#
_entry.id   AF-A0A8X6QQY1-F1
#
_cell.length_a   1.000
_cell.length_b   1.000
_cell.length_c   1.000
_cell.angle_alpha   90.00
_cell.angle_beta   90.00
_cell.angle_gamma   90.00
#
_symmetry.space_group_name_H-M   'P 1'
#
loop_
_entity.id
_entity.type
_entity.pdbx_description
1 polymer ?
#
loop_
_entity_poly.entity_id
_entity_poly.type
_entity_poly.pdbx_seq_one_letter_code
_entity_poly.pdbx_strand_id
1 'polypeptide(L)' 'MVLKKGTLEWTVVEEFHALNAQTAKKRYPNICIADLSSELHGGKGFSYTHAIKAYHKIPINPGDTRKTATFLLLGLF' A
#
# COMPACT_ATOMS: atom_id res chain seq x y z
N MET A 1 -6.55 5.04 -15.72
CA MET A 1 -7.42 3.90 -15.39
C MET A 1 -6.85 2.65 -16.03
N VAL A 2 -6.86 1.52 -15.32
CA VAL A 2 -6.32 0.24 -15.80
C VAL A 2 -7.36 -0.85 -15.57
N LEU A 3 -7.58 -1.71 -16.57
CA LEU A 3 -8.45 -2.87 -16.44
C LEU A 3 -7.75 -3.93 -15.60
N LYS A 4 -8.43 -4.42 -14.56
CA LYS A 4 -7.90 -5.50 -13.74
C LYS A 4 -7.86 -6.80 -14.55
N LYS A 5 -6.68 -7.41 -14.65
CA LYS A 5 -6.48 -8.68 -15.34
C LYS A 5 -7.45 -9.74 -14.82
N GLY A 6 -8.17 -10.38 -15.74
CA GLY A 6 -9.13 -11.45 -15.41
C GLY A 6 -10.49 -10.97 -14.91
N THR A 7 -10.79 -9.67 -14.94
CA THR A 7 -12.09 -9.12 -14.56
C THR A 7 -12.52 -8.00 -15.52
N LEU A 8 -13.80 -7.61 -15.48
CA LEU A 8 -14.31 -6.43 -16.18
C LEU A 8 -14.25 -5.16 -15.33
N GLU A 9 -13.55 -5.20 -14.19
CA GLU A 9 -13.45 -4.07 -13.26
C GLU A 9 -12.32 -3.10 -13.63
N TRP A 10 -12.65 -1.80 -13.60
CA TRP A 10 -11.66 -0.73 -13.76
C TRP A 10 -11.06 -0.32 -12.41
N THR A 11 -9.76 -0.01 -12.40
CA THR A 11 -9.07 0.58 -11.25
C THR A 11 -8.44 1.92 -11.65
N VAL A 12 -8.60 2.91 -10.78
CA VAL A 12 -7.86 4.17 -10.89
C VAL A 12 -6.44 3.91 -10.42
N VAL A 13 -5.47 4.23 -11.28
CA VAL A 13 -4.04 4.16 -10.96
C VAL A 13 -3.53 5.58 -11.10
N GLU A 14 -3.02 6.12 -10.00
CA GLU A 14 -2.49 7.48 -9.92
C GLU A 14 -0.98 7.44 -10.12
N GLU A 15 -0.43 8.45 -10.79
CA GLU A 15 0.98 8.51 -11.10
C GLU A 15 1.76 9.28 -10.02
N PHE A 16 2.24 8.56 -9.00
CA PHE A 16 3.01 9.16 -7.90
C PHE A 16 4.53 9.15 -8.10
N HIS A 17 5.05 8.87 -9.30
CA HIS A 17 6.50 8.73 -9.52
C HIS A 17 7.29 9.99 -9.12
N ALA A 18 6.84 11.18 -9.56
CA ALA A 18 7.48 12.44 -9.22
C ALA A 18 7.40 12.77 -7.72
N LEU A 19 6.25 12.50 -7.09
CA LEU A 19 6.05 12.69 -5.65
C LEU A 19 6.95 11.76 -4.83
N ASN A 20 7.02 10.49 -5.23
CA ASN A 20 7.85 9.48 -4.57
C ASN A 20 9.34 9.79 -4.66
N ALA A 21 9.79 10.47 -5.72
CA ALA A 21 11.17 10.92 -5.86
C ALA A 21 11.51 12.08 -4.90
N GLN A 22 10.55 12.95 -4.60
CA GLN A 22 10.71 14.07 -3.67
C GLN A 22 10.50 13.68 -2.20
N THR A 23 9.88 12.53 -1.94
CA THR A 23 9.53 12.08 -0.60
C THR A 23 10.68 11.31 0.05
N ALA A 24 11.05 11.68 1.28
CA ALA A 24 12.04 10.96 2.05
C ALA A 24 11.57 9.52 2.33
N LYS A 25 12.37 8.52 1.91
CA LYS A 25 12.03 7.11 2.09
C LYS A 25 12.19 6.70 3.55
N LYS A 26 11.08 6.47 4.26
CA LYS A 26 11.06 5.79 5.56
C LYS A 26 11.11 4.28 5.35
N ARG A 27 12.25 3.65 5.64
CA ARG A 27 12.40 2.19 5.57
C ARG A 27 12.15 1.59 6.96
N TYR A 28 11.26 0.62 7.02
CA TYR A 28 11.14 -0.26 8.18
C TYR A 28 12.16 -1.40 8.05
N PRO A 29 12.62 -2.00 9.16
CA PRO A 29 13.47 -3.17 9.10
C PRO A 29 12.73 -4.28 8.34
N ASN A 30 13.35 -4.78 7.27
CA ASN A 30 12.86 -5.97 6.60
C ASN A 30 13.17 -7.17 7.50
N ILE A 31 12.13 -7.88 7.92
CA ILE A 31 12.27 -9.13 8.68
C ILE A 31 12.74 -10.22 7.70
N CYS A 32 13.80 -10.94 8.06
CA CYS A 32 14.25 -12.09 7.28
C CYS A 32 13.21 -13.21 7.38
N ILE A 33 12.86 -13.82 6.24
CA ILE A 33 11.86 -14.90 6.20
C ILE A 33 12.35 -16.12 6.99
N ALA A 34 13.66 -16.38 6.98
CA ALA A 34 14.25 -17.47 7.76
C ALA A 34 14.03 -17.24 9.27
N ASP A 35 14.28 -16.03 9.76
CA ASP A 35 14.08 -15.67 11.16
C ASP A 35 12.60 -15.82 11.55
N LEU A 36 11.69 -15.32 10.72
CA LEU A 36 10.24 -15.48 10.93
C LEU A 36 9.83 -16.96 10.98
N SER A 37 10.38 -17.79 10.10
CA SER A 37 10.06 -19.24 10.07
C SER A 37 10.60 -19.98 11.30
N SER A 38 11.73 -19.54 11.84
CA SER A 38 12.31 -20.11 13.06
C SER A 38 11.44 -19.83 14.28
N GLU A 39 10.81 -18.66 14.35
CA GLU A 39 9.86 -18.29 15.42
C GLU A 39 8.58 -19.13 15.39
N LEU A 40 8.19 -19.65 14.22
CA LEU A 40 7.01 -20.48 14.04
C LEU A 40 7.27 -21.97 14.39
N HIS A 41 8.52 -22.35 14.67
CA HIS A 41 8.88 -23.73 14.97
C HIS A 41 8.18 -24.26 16.22
N GLY A 42 7.60 -25.46 16.14
CA GLY A 42 6.85 -26.08 17.24
C GLY A 42 5.38 -25.65 17.34
N GLY A 43 4.93 -24.70 16.50
CA GLY A 43 3.52 -24.35 16.36
C GLY A 43 2.70 -25.50 15.77
N LYS A 44 1.54 -25.80 16.36
CA LYS A 44 0.64 -26.89 15.92
C LYS A 44 -0.46 -26.45 14.97
N GLY A 45 -0.74 -25.15 14.89
CA GLY A 45 -1.77 -24.58 14.04
C GLY A 45 -1.52 -23.10 13.81
N PHE A 46 -1.75 -22.65 12.58
CA PHE A 46 -1.52 -21.26 12.17
C PHE A 46 -2.80 -20.70 11.57
N SER A 47 -3.10 -19.44 11.88
CA SER A 47 -4.09 -18.65 11.18
C SER A 47 -3.40 -17.44 10.57
N TYR A 48 -3.89 -16.99 9.41
CA TYR A 48 -3.42 -15.77 8.79
C TYR A 48 -4.61 -14.86 8.51
N THR A 49 -4.40 -13.57 8.65
CA THR A 49 -5.40 -12.56 8.28
C THR A 49 -4.86 -11.76 7.13
N HIS A 50 -5.66 -11.58 6.09
CA HIS A 50 -5.28 -10.81 4.92
C HIS A 50 -5.76 -9.37 5.03
N ALA A 51 -4.83 -8.42 4.96
CA ALA A 51 -5.13 -7.00 5.07
C ALA A 51 -5.42 -6.40 3.68
N ILE A 52 -6.63 -6.63 3.15
CA ILE A 52 -7.04 -6.13 1.82
C ILE A 52 -7.17 -4.61 1.87
N LYS A 53 -6.44 -3.91 1.00
CA LYS A 53 -6.48 -2.44 0.87
C LYS A 53 -6.27 -1.69 2.20
N ALA A 54 -5.45 -2.26 3.09
CA ALA A 54 -5.20 -1.71 4.42
C ALA A 54 -4.63 -0.28 4.40
N TYR A 55 -3.91 0.07 3.32
CA TYR A 55 -3.38 1.41 3.11
C TYR A 55 -4.47 2.51 3.09
N HIS A 56 -5.70 2.21 2.67
CA HIS A 56 -6.81 3.18 2.74
C HIS A 56 -7.37 3.38 4.16
N LYS A 57 -7.03 2.50 5.10
CA LYS A 57 -7.51 2.58 6.49
C LYS A 57 -6.59 3.40 7.39
N ILE A 58 -5.35 3.66 6.95
CA ILE A 58 -4.38 4.46 7.68
C ILE A 58 -4.57 5.92 7.25
N PRO A 59 -4.87 6.85 8.18
CA PRO A 59 -5.04 8.26 7.82
C PRO A 59 -3.72 8.89 7.38
N ILE A 60 -3.79 9.73 6.35
CA ILE A 60 -2.67 10.60 5.95
C ILE A 60 -2.54 11.72 6.98
N ASN A 61 -1.30 12.12 7.28
CA ASN A 61 -1.04 13.28 8.12
C ASN A 61 -1.76 14.52 7.54
N PRO A 62 -2.58 15.26 8.30
CA PRO A 62 -3.38 16.37 7.76
C PRO A 62 -2.57 17.44 7.01
N GLY A 63 -1.33 17.69 7.42
CA GLY A 63 -0.44 18.63 6.74
C GLY A 63 0.10 18.14 5.38
N ASP A 64 0.00 16.84 5.10
CA ASP A 64 0.50 16.21 3.88
C ASP A 64 -0.62 15.85 2.89
N THR A 65 -1.89 15.96 3.26
CA THR A 65 -3.05 15.63 2.39
C THR A 65 -3.00 16.32 1.03
N ARG A 66 -2.58 17.59 0.99
CA ARG A 66 -2.47 18.34 -0.27
C ARG A 66 -1.37 17.81 -1.20
N LYS A 67 -0.34 17.14 -0.67
CA LYS A 67 0.78 16.60 -1.46
C LYS A 67 0.37 15.39 -2.28
N THR A 68 -0.65 14.66 -1.84
CA THR A 68 -1.20 13.48 -2.52
C THR A 68 -2.39 13.84 -3.42
N ALA A 69 -2.62 15.13 -3.69
CA ALA A 69 -3.75 15.55 -4.49
C ALA A 69 -3.59 15.10 -5.95
N THR A 70 -4.64 14.50 -6.51
CA THR A 70 -4.62 13.98 -7.88
C THR A 70 -5.64 14.71 -8.74
N PHE A 71 -5.19 15.18 -9.90
CA PHE A 71 -6.08 15.77 -10.89
C PHE A 71 -6.68 14.67 -11.77
N LEU A 72 -8.01 14.57 -11.76
CA LEU A 72 -8.79 13.77 -12.70
C LEU A 72 -9.74 14.69 -13.47
N LEU A 73 -10.23 14.26 -14.62
CA LEU A 73 -11.25 14.98 -15.41
C LEU A 73 -12.48 15.42 -14.60
N LEU A 74 -12.75 14.74 -13.48
CA LEU A 74 -13.89 15.01 -12.58
C LEU A 74 -13.55 15.97 -11.43
N GLY A 75 -12.30 16.42 -11.31
CA GLY A 75 -11.87 17.35 -10.28
C GLY A 75 -10.48 17.06 -9.72
N LEU A 76 -10.07 17.93 -8.79
CA LEU A 76 -8.91 17.74 -7.94
C LEU A 76 -9.38 17.11 -6.63
N PHE A 77 -8.81 15.96 -6.27
CA PHE A 77 -9.12 15.21 -5.06
C PHE A 77 -7.91 15.13 -4.15
#